data_AF-A0A353BVK2-F1
#
_entry.id   AF-A0A353BVK2-F1
#
_cell.length_a   1.000
_cell.length_b   1.000
_cell.length_c   1.000
_cell.angle_alpha   90.00
_cell.angle_beta   90.00
_cell.angle_gamma   90.00
#
_symmetry.space_group_name_H-M   'P 1'
#
loop_
_entity.id
_entity.type
_entity.pdbx_description
1 polymer ?
#
loop_
_entity_poly.entity_id
_entity_poly.type
_entity_poly.pdbx_seq_one_letter_code
_entity_poly.pdbx_strand_id
1 'polypeptide(L)' 'MLTCEVSLFPLETVDSDQIINHSLEALKKTGLKHEVGNQSTYIYSEDPNQIWDGLQSIYQEAKKAGTEFSMVINLSNNT' A
#
# COMPACT_ATOMS: atom_id res chain seq x y z
N MET A 1 18.35 -4.04 3.21
CA MET A 1 17.04 -3.60 3.71
C MET A 1 16.21 -3.13 2.53
N LEU A 2 14.99 -3.64 2.37
CA LEU A 2 14.08 -3.18 1.31
C LEU A 2 13.11 -2.16 1.90
N THR A 3 13.09 -0.97 1.33
CA THR A 3 12.11 0.07 1.68
C THR A 3 11.20 0.33 0.49
N CYS A 4 9.94 0.60 0.77
CA CYS A 4 8.94 0.85 -0.25
C CYS A 4 8.20 2.15 0.05
N GLU A 5 7.90 2.89 -1.00
CA GLU A 5 6.92 3.96 -1.00
C GLU A 5 5.79 3.56 -1.95
N VAL A 6 4.56 3.55 -1.46
CA VAL A 6 3.38 3.16 -2.24
C VAL A 6 2.32 4.26 -2.22
N SER A 7 1.76 4.55 -3.39
CA SER A 7 0.61 5.46 -3.56
C SER A 7 -0.51 4.71 -4.27
N LEU A 8 -1.72 4.82 -3.75
CA LEU A 8 -2.92 4.20 -4.32
C LEU A 8 -3.89 5.30 -4.74
N PHE A 9 -4.30 5.27 -6.01
CA PHE A 9 -5.21 6.23 -6.61
C PHE A 9 -6.43 5.48 -7.15
N PRO A 10 -7.51 5.33 -6.36
CA PRO A 10 -8.78 4.87 -6.88
C PRO A 10 -9.27 5.82 -7.99
N LEU A 11 -9.81 5.26 -9.06
CA LEU A 11 -10.26 6.00 -10.23
C LEU A 11 -11.77 5.83 -10.40
N GLU A 12 -12.40 6.84 -11.01
CA GLU A 12 -13.84 6.83 -11.35
C GLU A 12 -14.78 6.56 -10.16
N THR A 13 -14.37 6.92 -8.94
CA THR A 13 -15.12 6.64 -7.72
C THR A 13 -15.17 7.84 -6.78
N VAL A 14 -16.32 8.04 -6.12
CA VAL A 14 -16.52 9.04 -5.07
C VAL A 14 -16.03 8.55 -3.70
N ASP A 15 -15.79 7.24 -3.55
CA ASP A 15 -15.41 6.60 -2.29
C ASP A 15 -13.90 6.39 -2.17
N SER A 16 -13.11 7.23 -2.84
CA SER A 16 -11.64 7.09 -2.92
C SER A 16 -10.98 7.00 -1.55
N ASP A 17 -11.35 7.88 -0.62
CA ASP A 17 -10.80 7.89 0.74
C ASP A 17 -11.11 6.61 1.50
N GLN A 18 -12.32 6.06 1.32
CA GLN A 18 -12.71 4.82 1.99
C GLN A 18 -11.86 3.64 1.48
N ILE A 19 -11.64 3.55 0.17
CA ILE A 19 -10.81 2.51 -0.45
C ILE A 19 -9.37 2.60 0.08
N ILE A 20 -8.79 3.81 0.10
CA ILE A 20 -7.44 4.05 0.62
C ILE A 20 -7.36 3.63 2.10
N ASN A 21 -8.32 4.06 2.92
CA ASN A 21 -8.34 3.73 4.35
C ASN A 21 -8.50 2.22 4.60
N HIS A 22 -9.33 1.53 3.83
CA HIS A 22 -9.43 0.07 3.93
C HIS A 22 -8.12 -0.62 3.55
N SER A 23 -7.45 -0.18 2.48
CA SER A 23 -6.13 -0.70 2.10
C SER A 23 -5.05 -0.46 3.17
N LEU A 24 -5.07 0.71 3.83
CA LEU A 24 -4.18 1.00 4.96
C LEU A 24 -4.46 0.11 6.17
N GLU A 25 -5.74 -0.14 6.48
CA GLU A 25 -6.11 -1.07 7.55
C GLU A 25 -5.73 -2.52 7.21
N ALA A 26 -5.82 -2.92 5.93
CA ALA A 26 -5.34 -4.21 5.44
C ALA A 26 -3.81 -4.33 5.56
N LEU A 27 -3.07 -3.26 5.25
CA LEU A 27 -1.62 -3.20 5.47
C LEU A 27 -1.29 -3.31 6.97
N LYS A 28 -1.99 -2.56 7.83
CA LYS A 28 -1.77 -2.57 9.29
C LYS A 28 -1.94 -3.96 9.90
N LYS A 29 -2.90 -4.76 9.42
CA LYS A 29 -3.12 -6.15 9.86
C LYS A 29 -1.97 -7.11 9.55
N THR A 30 -1.09 -6.76 8.61
CA THR A 30 0.13 -7.55 8.33
C THR A 30 1.20 -7.41 9.42
N GLY A 31 1.08 -6.40 10.29
CA GLY A 31 2.08 -6.10 11.32
C GLY A 31 3.31 -5.34 10.79
N LEU A 32 3.35 -4.99 9.50
CA LEU A 32 4.45 -4.24 8.91
C LEU A 32 4.56 -2.84 9.49
N LYS A 33 5.79 -2.42 9.75
CA LYS A 33 6.09 -1.05 10.10
C LYS A 33 5.87 -0.16 8.86
N HIS A 34 4.98 0.82 9.00
CA HIS A 34 4.67 1.77 7.95
C HIS A 34 4.41 3.16 8.53
N GLU A 35 4.54 4.18 7.68
CA GLU A 35 4.28 5.57 7.98
C GLU A 35 3.42 6.16 6.84
N VAL A 36 2.25 6.70 7.19
CA VAL A 36 1.36 7.34 6.23
C VAL A 36 1.77 8.80 6.08
N GLY A 37 2.29 9.16 4.91
CA GLY A 37 2.60 10.53 4.53
C GLY A 37 1.43 11.22 3.84
N ASN A 38 1.66 12.45 3.36
CA ASN A 38 0.62 13.27 2.73
C ASN A 38 0.14 12.75 1.37
N GLN A 39 0.96 11.98 0.65
CA GLN A 39 0.66 11.48 -0.71
C GLN A 39 0.90 9.98 -0.87
N SER A 40 1.76 9.41 -0.02
CA SER A 40 2.24 8.05 -0.13
C SER A 40 2.38 7.44 1.26
N THR A 41 2.45 6.11 1.31
CA THR A 41 2.76 5.35 2.52
C THR A 41 4.14 4.74 2.38
N TYR A 42 4.99 4.96 3.37
CA TYR A 42 6.29 4.32 3.46
C TYR A 42 6.17 3.02 4.23
N ILE A 43 6.76 1.94 3.70
CA ILE A 43 6.80 0.61 4.31
C ILE A 43 8.26 0.22 4.50
N TYR A 44 8.58 -0.28 5.69
CA TYR A 44 9.93 -0.64 6.09
C TYR A 44 9.98 -2.09 6.57
N SER A 45 10.92 -2.87 6.04
CA SER A 45 11.17 -4.22 6.50
C SER A 45 12.63 -4.63 6.28
N GLU A 46 13.16 -5.44 7.21
CA GLU A 46 14.42 -6.13 7.00
C GLU A 46 14.27 -7.33 6.06
N ASP A 47 13.09 -7.96 6.06
CA ASP A 47 12.71 -9.05 5.15
C ASP A 47 11.98 -8.49 3.91
N PRO A 48 12.52 -8.65 2.69
CA PRO A 48 11.84 -8.24 1.46
C PRO A 48 10.47 -8.89 1.24
N ASN A 49 10.26 -10.14 1.65
CA ASN A 49 8.98 -10.84 1.43
C ASN A 49 7.83 -10.14 2.13
N GLN A 50 8.10 -9.62 3.32
CA GLN A 50 7.19 -8.82 4.11
C GLN A 50 6.70 -7.57 3.37
N ILE A 51 7.57 -6.88 2.59
CA ILE A 51 7.15 -5.74 1.75
C ILE A 51 6.16 -6.20 0.67
N TRP A 52 6.45 -7.33 0.01
CA TRP A 52 5.60 -7.87 -1.05
C TRP A 52 4.23 -8.31 -0.52
N ASP A 53 4.18 -8.97 0.63
CA ASP A 53 2.93 -9.35 1.29
C ASP A 53 2.09 -8.12 1.65
N GLY A 54 2.73 -7.04 2.11
CA GLY A 54 2.08 -5.75 2.37
C GLY A 54 1.49 -5.13 1.10
N LEU A 55 2.27 -5.06 0.02
CA LEU A 55 1.82 -4.56 -1.29
C LEU A 55 0.67 -5.40 -1.85
N GLN A 56 0.74 -6.73 -1.69
CA GLN A 56 -0.33 -7.63 -2.10
C GLN A 56 -1.61 -7.37 -1.29
N SER A 57 -1.50 -7.14 0.02
CA SER A 57 -2.64 -6.79 0.88
C SER A 57 -3.35 -5.51 0.39
N ILE A 58 -2.59 -4.45 0.09
CA ILE A 58 -3.11 -3.19 -0.45
C ILE A 58 -3.84 -3.43 -1.78
N TYR A 59 -3.20 -4.15 -2.70
CA TYR A 59 -3.76 -4.47 -4.02
C TYR A 59 -5.07 -5.26 -3.92
N GLN A 60 -5.10 -6.31 -3.07
CA GLN A 60 -6.29 -7.15 -2.92
C GLN A 60 -7.45 -6.36 -2.32
N GLU A 61 -7.18 -5.49 -1.34
CA GLU A 61 -8.23 -4.66 -0.75
C GLU A 61 -8.77 -3.63 -1.73
N ALA A 62 -7.88 -2.94 -2.48
CA ALA A 62 -8.29 -2.00 -3.52
C ALA A 62 -9.13 -2.70 -4.62
N LYS A 63 -8.73 -3.90 -5.03
CA LYS A 63 -9.45 -4.70 -6.03
C LYS A 63 -10.86 -5.09 -5.59
N LYS A 64 -11.09 -5.35 -4.30
CA LYS A 64 -12.43 -5.69 -3.78
C LYS A 64 -13.43 -4.55 -3.94
N ALA A 65 -12.98 -3.30 -4.04
CA ALA A 65 -13.83 -2.15 -4.25
C ALA A 65 -14.55 -2.19 -5.62
N GLY A 66 -14.05 -2.98 -6.58
CA GLY A 66 -14.70 -3.20 -7.87
C GLY A 66 -14.56 -2.04 -8.86
N THR A 67 -13.71 -1.04 -8.56
CA THR A 67 -13.40 0.09 -9.45
C THR A 67 -11.97 0.00 -9.96
N GLU A 68 -11.66 0.79 -10.98
CA GLU A 68 -10.29 0.94 -11.44
C GLU A 68 -9.43 1.66 -10.39
N PHE A 69 -8.13 1.36 -10.38
CA PHE A 69 -7.17 2.08 -9.57
C PHE A 69 -5.79 2.06 -10.21
N SER A 70 -5.01 3.09 -9.95
CA SER A 70 -3.56 3.11 -10.20
C SER A 70 -2.81 2.93 -8.89
N MET A 71 -1.82 2.05 -8.87
CA MET A 71 -0.94 1.86 -7.73
C MET A 71 0.50 2.09 -8.17
N VAL A 72 1.13 3.12 -7.63
CA VAL A 72 2.53 3.47 -7.91
C VAL A 72 3.38 2.94 -6.77
N ILE A 73 4.38 2.14 -7.11
CA ILE A 73 5.29 1.52 -6.15
C ILE A 73 6.70 1.96 -6.50
N ASN A 74 7.38 2.57 -5.54
CA ASN A 74 8.80 2.86 -5.62
C ASN A 74 9.56 2.00 -4.60
N LEU A 75 10.49 1.19 -5.08
CA LEU A 75 11.29 0.27 -4.26
C LEU A 75 12.73 0.74 -4.23
N SER A 76 13.30 0.80 -3.02
CA SER A 76 14.70 1.10 -2.80
C SER A 76 15.36 -0.04 -2.05
N ASN A 77 16.36 -0.66 -2.67
CA ASN A 77 17.19 -1.67 -2.03
C ASN A 77 18.43 -0.99 -1.46
N ASN A 78 18.43 -0.73 -0.16
CA ASN A 78 19.56 -0.15 0.55
C ASN A 78 20.41 -1.29 1.10
N THR A 79 21.64 -1.39 0.59
CA THR A 79 22.62 -2.41 0.99
C THR A 79 23.40 -1.93 2.21
#